data_AF-A0A939VSX7-F1
#
_entry.id   AF-A0A939VSX7-F1
#
_cell.length_a   1.000
_cell.length_b   1.000
_cell.length_c   1.000
_cell.angle_alpha   90.00
_cell.angle_beta   90.00
_cell.angle_gamma   90.00
#
_symmetry.space_group_name_H-M   'P 1'
#
loop_
_entity.id
_entity.type
_entity.pdbx_description
1 polymer ?
#
loop_
_entity_poly.entity_id
_entity_poly.type
_entity_poly.pdbx_seq_one_letter_code
_entity_poly.pdbx_strand_id
1 'polypeptide(L)' 'PYRKYGKINKGYLDLSEAPQAYKAIDEVIEAERDLVEPIVRLTPLAVLKG' A
#
# COMPACT_ATOMS: atom_id res chain seq x y z
N PRO A 1 4.31 -1.84 -13.44
CA PRO A 1 3.41 -2.95 -13.04
C PRO A 1 1.93 -2.57 -12.85
N TYR A 2 1.58 -1.37 -12.34
CA TYR A 2 0.19 -0.98 -12.05
C TYR A 2 -0.72 -0.72 -13.26
N ARG A 3 -0.15 -0.66 -14.47
CA ARG A 3 -0.85 -0.26 -15.70
C ARG A 3 -1.94 -1.24 -16.17
N LYS A 4 -1.99 -2.46 -15.63
CA LYS A 4 -2.91 -3.53 -16.08
C LYS A 4 -4.18 -3.68 -15.22
N TYR A 5 -4.22 -3.13 -14.00
CA TYR A 5 -5.28 -3.42 -13.02
C TYR A 5 -5.92 -2.19 -12.34
N GLY A 6 -5.59 -0.97 -12.75
CA GLY A 6 -6.17 0.24 -12.15
C GLY A 6 -7.54 0.60 -12.72
N LYS A 7 -8.45 1.10 -11.87
CA LYS A 7 -9.70 1.73 -12.32
C LYS A 7 -9.34 2.94 -13.19
N ILE A 8 -10.01 3.11 -14.33
CA ILE A 8 -9.81 4.29 -15.18
C ILE A 8 -10.83 5.34 -14.74
N ASN A 9 -10.36 6.46 -14.21
CA ASN A 9 -11.19 7.60 -13.84
C ASN A 9 -10.91 8.76 -14.80
N LYS A 10 -11.95 9.20 -15.53
CA LYS A 10 -11.88 10.30 -16.52
C LYS A 10 -10.73 10.14 -17.55
N GLY A 11 -10.45 8.92 -17.98
CA GLY A 11 -9.41 8.62 -18.98
C GLY A 11 -7.99 8.48 -18.42
N TYR A 12 -7.79 8.65 -17.11
CA TYR A 12 -6.51 8.42 -16.44
C TYR A 12 -6.56 7.18 -15.54
N LEU A 13 -5.40 6.56 -15.34
CA LEU A 13 -5.27 5.48 -14.37
C LEU A 13 -5.45 6.06 -12.96
N ASP A 14 -6.37 5.49 -12.19
CA ASP A 14 -6.55 5.85 -10.79
C ASP A 14 -5.38 5.29 -9.97
N LEU A 15 -4.54 6.21 -9.49
CA LEU A 15 -3.35 5.94 -8.70
C LEU A 15 -3.52 6.30 -7.23
N SER A 16 -4.74 6.60 -6.78
CA SER A 16 -5.03 6.99 -5.40
C SER A 16 -4.62 5.95 -4.35
N GLU A 17 -4.55 4.67 -4.74
CA GLU A 17 -4.13 3.56 -3.89
C GLU A 17 -2.80 2.92 -4.34
N ALA A 18 -2.07 3.55 -5.26
CA ALA A 18 -0.73 3.07 -5.60
C ALA A 18 0.15 3.10 -4.33
N PRO A 19 1.16 2.22 -4.17
CA PRO A 19 2.01 2.23 -2.99
C PRO A 19 2.61 3.62 -2.67
N GLN A 20 2.88 4.39 -3.70
CA GLN A 20 3.42 5.75 -3.64
C GLN A 20 2.43 6.78 -3.10
N ALA A 21 1.14 6.45 -3.02
CA ALA A 21 0.13 7.28 -2.37
C ALA A 21 0.15 7.15 -0.83
N TYR A 22 0.88 6.16 -0.29
CA TYR A 22 1.02 5.92 1.13
C TYR A 22 2.46 6.19 1.62
N LYS A 23 2.62 6.36 2.94
CA LYS A 23 3.93 6.39 3.58
C LYS A 23 4.59 5.01 3.53
N ALA A 24 5.91 4.97 3.63
CA ALA A 24 6.63 3.72 3.79
C ALA A 24 6.21 3.06 5.12
N ILE A 25 5.69 1.84 5.05
CA ILE A 25 5.20 1.13 6.24
C ILE A 25 6.31 0.89 7.26
N ASP A 26 7.54 0.66 6.80
CA ASP A 26 8.67 0.39 7.69
C ASP A 26 9.05 1.65 8.51
N GLU A 27 8.94 2.86 7.93
CA GLU A 27 9.14 4.12 8.65
C GLU A 27 8.03 4.37 9.69
N VAL A 28 6.79 4.07 9.33
CA VAL A 28 5.64 4.23 10.25
C VAL A 28 5.77 3.27 11.43
N ILE A 29 6.11 2.00 11.19
CA ILE A 29 6.24 1.02 12.27
C ILE A 29 7.40 1.38 13.20
N GLU A 30 8.53 1.86 12.67
CA GLU A 30 9.67 2.29 13.50
C GLU A 30 9.31 3.48 14.42
N ALA A 31 8.50 4.42 13.93
CA ALA A 31 8.06 5.58 14.71
C ALA A 31 7.12 5.24 15.87
N GLU A 32 6.44 4.09 15.82
CA GLU A 32 5.40 3.70 16.79
C GLU A 32 5.88 2.59 17.77
N ARG A 33 7.18 2.25 17.78
CA ARG A 33 7.73 1.13 18.58
C ARG A 33 7.69 1.36 20.09
N ASP A 34 7.48 2.59 20.53
CA ASP A 34 7.23 2.92 21.93
C ASP A 34 5.82 2.50 22.38
N LEU A 35 4.88 2.36 21.44
CA LEU A 35 3.49 1.99 21.70
C LEU A 35 3.16 0.55 21.34
N VAL A 36 3.88 -0.05 20.38
CA VAL A 36 3.58 -1.41 19.87
C VAL A 36 4.82 -2.28 19.71
N GLU A 37 4.63 -3.60 19.79
CA GLU A 37 5.65 -4.60 19.47
C GLU A 37 5.27 -5.36 18.18
N PRO A 38 6.01 -5.18 17.07
CA PRO A 38 5.75 -5.91 15.83
C PRO A 38 6.05 -7.41 15.97
N ILE A 39 5.05 -8.26 15.70
CA ILE A 39 5.20 -9.72 15.83
C ILE A 39 5.72 -10.35 14.53
N VAL A 40 5.15 -9.94 13.38
CA VAL A 40 5.47 -10.54 12.07
C VAL A 40 5.21 -9.55 10.95
N ARG A 41 6.00 -9.63 9.87
CA ARG A 41 5.78 -8.90 8.62
C ARG A 41 5.23 -9.84 7.56
N LEU A 42 4.14 -9.44 6.90
CA LEU A 42 3.55 -10.18 5.79
C LEU A 42 3.89 -9.52 4.45
N THR A 43 3.98 -10.33 3.39
CA THR A 43 4.14 -9.86 2.01
C THR A 43 2.95 -10.36 1.19
N PRO A 44 2.19 -9.48 0.51
CA PRO A 44 1.04 -9.90 -0.25
C PRO A 44 1.45 -10.70 -1.49
N LEU A 45 0.75 -11.81 -1.74
CA LEU A 45 0.90 -12.58 -2.98
C LEU A 45 0.00 -12.04 -4.09
N ALA A 46 -1.23 -11.67 -3.75
CA ALA A 46 -2.20 -11.04 -4.64
C ALA A 46 -3.17 -10.17 -3.84
N VAL A 47 -3.74 -9.14 -4.49
CA VAL A 47 -4.75 -8.25 -3.90
C VAL A 47 -5.95 -8.22 -4.82
N LEU A 48 -7.12 -8.63 -4.30
CA LEU A 48 -8.40 -8.53 -4.98
C LEU A 48 -9.17 -7.36 -4.38
N LYS A 49 -9.53 -6.38 -5.21
CA LYS A 49 -10.29 -5.19 -4.79
C LYS A 49 -11.51 -4.95 -5.68
N GLY A 50 -12.60 -4.48 -5.07
CA GLY A 50 -13.88 -4.14 -5.72
C GLY A 50 -14.03 -2.66 -6.06
#